data_AF-A0A9E4SPR9-F1
#
_entry.id   AF-A0A9E4SPR9-F1
#
_cell.length_a   1.000
_cell.length_b   1.000
_cell.length_c   1.000
_cell.angle_alpha   90.00
_cell.angle_beta   90.00
_cell.angle_gamma   90.00
#
_symmetry.space_group_name_H-M   'P 1'
#
loop_
_entity.id
_entity.type
_entity.pdbx_description
1 polymer ?
#
loop_
_entity_poly.entity_id
_entity_poly.type
_entity_poly.pdbx_seq_one_letter_code
_entity_poly.pdbx_strand_id
1 'polypeptide(L)' 'MLLVSSVYQNDRLDIEDSCPHCLDRLTLTIENSKLTRTDPETIYSFYGGG' A
#
# COMPACT_ATOMS: atom_id res chain seq x y z
N MET A 1 4.12 2.47 -5.88
CA MET A 1 4.66 3.71 -5.27
C MET A 1 3.66 4.21 -4.23
N LEU A 2 3.87 3.93 -2.93
CA LEU A 2 2.98 4.38 -1.84
C LEU A 2 3.36 5.78 -1.33
N LEU A 3 3.42 6.76 -2.24
CA LEU A 3 3.71 8.17 -1.88
C LEU A 3 2.44 8.98 -1.56
N VAL A 4 1.27 8.34 -1.57
CA VAL A 4 -0.04 9.02 -1.45
C VAL A 4 -0.34 9.42 0.01
N SER A 5 0.21 8.70 1.00
CA SER A 5 -0.14 8.87 2.41
C SER A 5 0.22 10.23 3.03
N SER A 6 1.18 10.97 2.48
CA SER A 6 1.62 12.26 3.04
C SER A 6 0.70 13.43 2.71
N VAL A 7 -0.14 13.28 1.67
CA VAL A 7 -1.11 14.30 1.22
C VAL A 7 -2.43 14.21 2.01
N TYR A 8 -2.83 13.00 2.42
CA TYR A 8 -4.12 12.72 3.05
C TYR A 8 -4.00 12.54 4.58
N GLN A 9 -3.41 13.53 5.27
CA GLN A 9 -2.98 13.43 6.68
C GLN A 9 -4.07 13.11 7.72
N ASN A 10 -5.35 13.02 7.37
CA ASN A 10 -6.44 12.63 8.27
C ASN A 10 -7.51 11.75 7.61
N ASP A 11 -7.28 11.26 6.39
CA ASP A 11 -8.26 10.44 5.70
C ASP A 11 -7.88 8.95 5.77
N ARG A 12 -8.90 8.11 5.78
CA ARG A 12 -8.77 6.68 5.51
C ARG A 12 -8.54 6.50 4.01
N LEU A 13 -7.40 5.93 3.65
CA LEU A 13 -7.04 5.58 2.29
C LEU A 13 -6.96 4.05 2.16
N ASP A 14 -7.87 3.48 1.39
CA ASP A 14 -7.85 2.07 1.00
C ASP A 14 -7.20 1.96 -0.39
N ILE A 15 -6.14 1.15 -0.50
CA ILE A 15 -5.34 0.97 -1.72
C ILE A 15 -5.44 -0.49 -2.11
N GLU A 16 -5.89 -0.73 -3.34
CA GLU A 16 -5.84 -2.05 -3.97
C GLU A 16 -4.77 -2.04 -5.07
N ASP A 17 -3.88 -3.03 -5.01
CA ASP A 17 -2.83 -3.23 -6.01
C ASP A 17 -2.75 -4.71 -6.40
N SER A 18 -2.04 -5.03 -7.48
CA SER A 18 -1.80 -6.41 -7.91
C SER A 18 -0.33 -6.75 -7.76
N CYS A 19 -0.03 -7.88 -7.14
CA CYS A 19 1.32 -8.38 -6.99
C CYS A 19 1.81 -9.01 -8.30
N PRO A 20 2.77 -8.41 -9.01
CA PRO A 20 3.22 -8.93 -10.31
C PRO A 20 3.94 -10.29 -10.20
N HIS A 21 4.50 -10.61 -9.03
CA HIS A 21 5.21 -11.87 -8.80
C HIS A 21 4.33 -13.00 -8.27
N CYS A 22 3.36 -12.66 -7.42
CA CYS A 22 2.50 -13.64 -6.76
C CYS A 22 1.14 -13.80 -7.44
N LEU A 23 0.84 -13.00 -8.47
CA LEU A 23 -0.42 -13.00 -9.23
C LEU A 23 -1.67 -12.83 -8.35
N ASP A 24 -1.47 -12.28 -7.15
CA ASP A 24 -2.50 -12.09 -6.14
C ASP A 24 -2.79 -10.60 -5.93
N ARG A 25 -3.94 -10.29 -5.35
CA ARG A 25 -4.31 -8.92 -5.00
C ARG A 25 -3.67 -8.53 -3.66
N LEU A 26 -3.30 -7.26 -3.58
CA LEU A 26 -2.78 -6.63 -2.39
C LEU A 26 -3.79 -5.56 -1.95
N THR A 27 -4.11 -5.54 -0.67
CA THR A 27 -4.92 -4.49 -0.06
C THR A 27 -4.15 -3.85 1.10
N LEU A 28 -4.14 -2.53 1.12
CA LEU A 28 -3.49 -1.72 2.14
C LEU A 28 -4.47 -0.66 2.63
N THR A 29 -4.63 -0.54 3.94
CA THR A 29 -5.40 0.57 4.53
C THR A 29 -4.44 1.47 5.30
N ILE A 30 -4.52 2.76 5.01
CA ILE A 30 -3.77 3.80 5.68
C ILE A 30 -4.77 4.73 6.37
N GLU A 31 -4.63 4.90 7.68
CA GLU A 31 -5.46 5.82 8.48
C GLU A 31 -4.53 6.74 9.27
N ASN A 32 -4.79 8.06 9.24
CA ASN A 32 -3.97 9.06 9.94
C ASN A 32 -2.47 8.92 9.62
N SER A 33 -2.15 8.71 8.33
CA SER A 33 -0.79 8.47 7.82
C SER A 33 -0.07 7.25 8.44
N LYS A 34 -0.82 6.29 8.99
CA LYS A 34 -0.31 5.03 9.50
C LYS A 34 -0.93 3.86 8.74
N LEU A 35 -0.10 2.88 8.40
CA LEU A 35 -0.57 1.63 7.83
C LEU A 35 -1.30 0.83 8.93
N THR A 36 -2.59 0.58 8.76
CA THR A 36 -3.44 -0.12 9.74
C THR A 36 -3.87 -1.51 9.29
N ARG A 37 -3.91 -1.78 7.99
CA ARG A 37 -4.17 -3.12 7.44
C ARG A 37 -3.29 -3.41 6.23
N THR A 38 -2.79 -4.64 6.16
CA THR A 38 -2.14 -5.23 4.99
C THR A 38 -2.72 -6.62 4.73
N ASP A 39 -3.04 -6.90 3.49
CA ASP A 39 -3.52 -8.21 3.05
C ASP A 39 -2.92 -8.50 1.66
N PRO A 40 -1.99 -9.45 1.52
CA PRO A 40 -1.39 -10.30 2.56
C PRO A 40 -0.59 -9.51 3.61
N GLU A 41 -0.37 -10.13 4.79
CA GLU A 41 0.31 -9.49 5.92
C GLU A 41 1.73 -8.98 5.57
N THR A 42 2.42 -9.68 4.67
CA THR A 42 3.78 -9.33 4.20
C THR A 42 3.75 -8.83 2.76
N ILE A 43 4.22 -7.61 2.55
CA ILE A 43 4.27 -6.96 1.23
C ILE A 43 5.66 -6.40 1.01
N TYR A 44 6.24 -6.68 -0.16
CA TYR A 44 7.53 -6.13 -0.57
C TYR A 44 7.34 -5.06 -1.63
N SER A 45 7.79 -3.84 -1.34
CA SER A 45 7.85 -2.78 -2.35
C SER A 45 9.19 -2.83 -3.08
N PHE A 46 9.15 -3.08 -4.39
CA PHE A 46 10.33 -2.95 -5.25
C PHE A 46 10.41 -1.53 -5.81
N TYR A 47 11.51 -0.83 -5.56
CA TYR A 47 11.82 0.44 -6.20
C TYR A 47 12.76 0.16 -7.38
N GLY A 48 12.21 0.11 -8.59
CA GLY A 48 13.00 0.06 -9.82
C GLY A 48 13.57 1.45 -10.11
N GLY A 49 14.84 1.68 -9.76
CA GLY A 49 15.61 2.80 -10.29
C GLY A 49 16.11 2.43 -11.68
N GLY A 50 15.59 3.10 -12.70
CA GLY A 50 16.15 3.12 -14.05
C GLY A 50 17.06 4.32 -14.24
#